data_AF-A0A4D6YKT0-F1
#
_entry.id   AF-A0A4D6YKT0-F1
#
_cell.length_a   1.000
_cell.length_b   1.000
_cell.length_c   1.000
_cell.angle_alpha   90.00
_cell.angle_beta   90.00
_cell.angle_gamma   90.00
#
_symmetry.space_group_name_H-M   'P 1'
#
loop_
_entity.id
_entity.type
_entity.pdbx_description
1 polymer ?
#
loop_
_entity_poly.entity_id
_entity_poly.type
_entity_poly.pdbx_seq_one_letter_code
_entity_poly.pdbx_strand_id
1 'polypeptide(L)' 'MFKINHFNVSKGQALKFLLKKLTLSFKKCISFEDGFNNYDMLSMSGISFIMNNGDKKLKNKLPF' A
#
# COMPACT_ATOMS: atom_id res chain seq x y z
N MET A 1 -3.54 14.32 -13.20
CA MET A 1 -4.96 14.03 -12.92
C MET A 1 -5.14 13.95 -11.42
N PHE A 2 -5.91 14.85 -10.82
CA PHE A 2 -6.17 14.84 -9.38
C PHE A 2 -7.35 13.93 -9.06
N LYS A 3 -7.27 13.16 -7.96
CA LYS A 3 -8.37 12.32 -7.44
C LYS A 3 -8.80 12.87 -6.09
N ILE A 4 -10.09 13.09 -5.94
CA ILE A 4 -10.72 13.45 -4.66
C ILE A 4 -11.50 12.23 -4.20
N ASN A 5 -11.14 11.70 -3.04
CA ASN A 5 -11.86 10.64 -2.37
C ASN A 5 -12.40 11.17 -1.05
N HIS A 6 -13.42 10.49 -0.50
CA HIS A 6 -13.84 10.72 0.87
C HIS A 6 -12.65 10.51 1.84
N PHE A 7 -12.56 11.31 2.91
CA PHE A 7 -11.39 11.30 3.82
C PHE A 7 -11.09 9.93 4.43
N ASN A 8 -12.12 9.10 4.62
CA ASN A 8 -12.02 7.72 5.11
C ASN A 8 -11.91 6.65 3.99
N VAL A 9 -11.56 7.01 2.76
CA VAL A 9 -11.47 6.04 1.65
C VAL A 9 -10.05 5.98 1.09
N SER A 10 -9.45 4.80 1.17
CA SER A 10 -8.19 4.46 0.51
C SER A 10 -8.14 2.98 0.13
N LYS A 11 -7.23 2.61 -0.78
CA LYS A 11 -6.95 1.20 -1.10
C LYS A 11 -6.61 0.40 0.17
N GLY A 12 -5.83 1.00 1.07
CA GLY A 12 -5.45 0.37 2.35
C GLY A 12 -6.66 0.11 3.26
N GLN A 13 -7.61 1.05 3.35
CA GLN A 13 -8.85 0.81 4.11
C GLN A 13 -9.71 -0.29 3.49
N ALA A 14 -9.84 -0.31 2.15
CA ALA A 14 -10.56 -1.37 1.44
C ALA A 14 -9.92 -2.75 1.67
N LEU A 15 -8.58 -2.84 1.59
CA LEU A 15 -7.86 -4.08 1.84
C LEU A 15 -7.99 -4.53 3.31
N LYS A 16 -7.92 -3.60 4.27
CA LYS A 16 -8.13 -3.90 5.69
C LYS A 16 -9.51 -4.49 5.96
N PHE A 17 -10.54 -3.95 5.33
CA PHE A 17 -11.89 -4.48 5.41
C PHE A 17 -11.99 -5.91 4.85
N LEU A 18 -11.37 -6.16 3.69
CA LEU A 18 -11.37 -7.48 3.05
C LEU A 18 -10.63 -8.52 3.92
N LEU A 19 -9.45 -8.18 4.43
CA LEU A 19 -8.65 -9.06 5.28
C LEU A 19 -9.39 -9.44 6.57
N LYS A 20 -10.13 -8.50 7.17
CA LYS A 20 -10.97 -8.77 8.34
C LYS A 20 -12.06 -9.81 8.01
N LYS A 21 -12.70 -9.71 6.83
CA LYS A 21 -13.72 -10.69 6.39
C LYS A 21 -13.13 -12.08 6.14
N LEU A 22 -11.91 -12.13 5.62
CA LEU A 22 -11.21 -13.39 5.32
C LEU A 22 -10.45 -13.97 6.52
N THR A 23 -10.48 -13.30 7.68
CA THR A 23 -9.67 -13.68 8.86
C THR A 23 -8.17 -13.80 8.54
N LEU A 24 -7.68 -12.94 7.64
CA LEU A 24 -6.28 -12.88 7.20
C LEU A 24 -5.58 -11.64 7.75
N SER A 25 -4.25 -11.72 7.86
CA SER A 25 -3.39 -10.58 8.23
C SER A 25 -2.80 -9.94 6.98
N PHE A 26 -2.47 -8.64 7.06
CA PHE A 26 -1.68 -7.94 6.04
C PHE A 26 -0.32 -8.60 5.78
N LYS A 27 0.24 -9.31 6.77
CA LYS A 27 1.47 -10.08 6.60
C LYS A 27 1.34 -11.27 5.64
N LYS A 28 0.12 -11.65 5.26
CA LYS A 28 -0.14 -12.64 4.20
C LYS A 28 -0.35 -12.00 2.81
N CYS A 29 -0.14 -10.69 2.67
CA CYS A 29 -0.27 -9.98 1.41
C CYS A 29 1.09 -9.71 0.76
N ILE A 30 1.07 -9.72 -0.58
CA ILE A 30 2.14 -9.20 -1.44
C ILE A 30 1.63 -7.90 -2.06
N SER A 31 2.43 -6.83 -2.01
CA SER A 31 2.07 -5.53 -2.57
C SER A 31 3.06 -5.05 -3.63
N PHE A 32 2.54 -4.39 -4.66
CA PHE A 32 3.30 -3.79 -5.76
C PHE A 32 2.82 -2.36 -5.95
N GLU A 33 3.68 -1.37 -5.74
CA GLU A 33 3.26 0.04 -5.82
C GLU A 33 4.39 0.96 -6.33
N ASP A 34 3.99 2.10 -6.87
CA ASP A 34 4.87 3.11 -7.45
C ASP A 34 4.69 4.49 -6.78
N GLY A 35 3.53 4.78 -6.20
CA GLY A 35 3.19 6.06 -5.60
C GLY A 35 3.41 6.15 -4.09
N PHE A 36 3.88 7.31 -3.62
CA PHE A 36 4.11 7.59 -2.19
C PHE A 36 2.85 7.46 -1.32
N ASN A 37 1.67 7.68 -1.90
CA ASN A 37 0.37 7.45 -1.27
C ASN A 37 0.12 5.99 -0.83
N ASN A 38 1.01 5.06 -1.19
CA ASN A 38 0.93 3.67 -0.78
C ASN A 38 2.02 3.24 0.23
N TYR A 39 2.73 4.19 0.83
CA TYR A 39 3.74 3.93 1.86
C TYR A 39 3.22 3.01 2.99
N ASP A 40 2.01 3.27 3.49
CA ASP A 40 1.40 2.45 4.54
C ASP A 40 1.14 1.01 4.06
N MET A 41 0.74 0.83 2.80
CA MET A 41 0.47 -0.52 2.28
C MET A 41 1.75 -1.32 2.08
N LEU A 42 2.80 -0.69 1.57
CA LEU A 42 4.12 -1.30 1.40
C LEU A 42 4.77 -1.64 2.75
N SER A 43 4.59 -0.82 3.78
CA SER A 43 5.15 -1.07 5.11
C SER A 43 4.38 -2.14 5.91
N MET A 44 3.08 -2.30 5.66
CA MET A 44 2.24 -3.27 6.38
C MET A 44 2.26 -4.68 5.77
N SER A 45 2.44 -4.80 4.46
CA SER A 45 2.39 -6.08 3.75
C SER A 45 3.49 -7.04 4.21
N GLY A 46 3.32 -8.33 3.92
CA GLY A 46 4.33 -9.35 4.22
C GLY A 46 5.52 -9.25 3.28
N ILE A 47 5.24 -9.07 1.99
CA ILE A 47 6.22 -8.85 0.93
C ILE A 47 5.78 -7.62 0.14
N SER A 48 6.74 -6.78 -0.21
CA SER A 48 6.47 -5.49 -0.85
C SER A 48 7.49 -5.21 -1.92
N PHE A 49 7.02 -4.75 -3.08
CA PHE A 49 7.84 -4.38 -4.21
C PHE A 49 7.53 -2.94 -4.61
N ILE A 50 8.58 -2.13 -4.71
CA ILE A 50 8.48 -0.79 -5.28
C ILE A 50 8.84 -0.90 -6.76
N MET A 51 7.96 -0.40 -7.64
CA MET A 51 8.20 -0.48 -9.08
C MET A 51 9.44 0.33 -9.49
N ASN A 52 10.07 -0.06 -10.61
CA ASN A 52 11.26 0.64 -11.10
C ASN A 52 11.00 2.14 -11.40
N ASN A 53 9.81 2.47 -11.88
CA ASN A 53 9.35 3.85 -12.10
C ASN A 53 8.76 4.53 -10.84
N GLY A 54 8.85 3.89 -9.68
CA GLY A 54 8.28 4.38 -8.44
C GLY A 54 8.91 5.69 -7.93
N ASP A 55 8.14 6.41 -7.14
CA ASP A 55 8.49 7.71 -6.56
C ASP A 55 9.83 7.64 -5.80
N LYS A 56 10.73 8.58 -6.10
CA LYS A 56 12.06 8.65 -5.46
C LYS A 56 11.97 8.79 -3.94
N LYS A 57 11.02 9.58 -3.43
CA LYS A 57 10.81 9.74 -1.98
C LYS A 57 10.35 8.44 -1.34
N LEU A 58 9.57 7.64 -2.06
CA LEU A 58 9.12 6.34 -1.59
C LEU A 58 10.29 5.36 -1.48
N LYS A 59 11.08 5.24 -2.55
CA LYS A 59 12.31 4.41 -2.57
C LYS A 59 13.29 4.81 -1.48
N ASN A 60 13.46 6.12 -1.24
CA ASN A 60 14.35 6.61 -0.19
C ASN A 60 13.85 6.28 1.23
N LYS A 61 12.54 6.27 1.46
CA LYS A 61 11.96 5.93 2.77
C LYS A 61 11.91 4.43 3.04
N LEU A 62 11.79 3.61 1.99
CA LEU A 62 11.68 2.16 2.06
C LEU A 62 12.78 1.52 1.20
N PRO A 63 14.05 1.53 1.65
CA PRO A 63 15.19 1.09 0.84
C PRO A 63 15.37 -0.44 0.93
N PHE A 64 14.37 -1.18 0.46
CA PHE A 64 14.41 -2.64 0.29
C PHE A 64 14.12 -3.04 -1.15
#